data_AF-A0A9W9ZBI3-F1
#
_entry.id   AF-A0A9W9ZBI3-F1
#
_cell.length_a   1.000
_cell.length_b   1.000
_cell.length_c   1.000
_cell.angle_alpha   90.00
_cell.angle_beta   90.00
_cell.angle_gamma   90.00
#
_symmetry.space_group_name_H-M   'P 1'
#
loop_
_entity.id
_entity.type
_entity.pdbx_description
1 polymer ?
#
loop_
_entity_poly.entity_id
_entity_poly.type
_entity_poly.pdbx_seq_one_letter_code
_entity_poly.pdbx_strand_id
1 'polypeptide(L)'
;MRFLLLAIFSLQQTYAEDFTPVRENVMALQSLEERLLPELEAFIVKKEDLLKELEKMINQTAASKELIRESSVEGYLGTPQNQYFLIKRFVDNWGTFEDLLNSDNSTNDLLTQIRNEQNAIPGQAELNKALRDLEKSSDIDPEGYRVLL
;
A
#
# COMPACT_ATOMS: atom_id res chain seq x y z
N MET A 1 -31.94 -30.81 26.55
CA MET A 1 -31.13 -31.22 25.39
C MET A 1 -31.33 -30.20 24.28
N ARG A 2 -30.31 -29.42 23.92
CA ARG A 2 -30.36 -28.47 22.80
C ARG A 2 -29.59 -29.09 21.63
N PHE A 3 -30.29 -29.37 20.54
CA PHE A 3 -29.69 -29.80 19.28
C PHE A 3 -28.94 -28.62 18.65
N LEU A 4 -27.63 -28.77 18.52
CA LEU A 4 -26.77 -27.86 17.76
C LEU A 4 -26.85 -28.27 16.29
N LEU A 5 -27.58 -27.49 15.49
CA LEU A 5 -27.57 -27.58 14.03
C LEU A 5 -26.20 -27.08 13.56
N LEU A 6 -25.34 -28.01 13.15
CA LEU A 6 -24.14 -27.72 12.36
C LEU A 6 -24.60 -27.22 10.98
N ALA A 7 -24.65 -25.89 10.83
CA ALA A 7 -24.73 -25.27 9.53
C ALA A 7 -23.41 -25.55 8.80
N ILE A 8 -23.51 -26.40 7.78
CA ILE A 8 -22.45 -26.72 6.85
C ILE A 8 -22.02 -25.41 6.18
N PHE A 9 -20.82 -24.92 6.52
CA PHE A 9 -20.15 -23.91 5.71
C PHE A 9 -19.84 -24.54 4.36
N SER A 10 -20.74 -24.34 3.40
CA SER A 10 -20.42 -24.51 1.98
C SER A 10 -19.35 -23.48 1.66
N LEU A 11 -18.07 -23.90 1.66
CA LEU A 11 -17.06 -23.18 0.91
C LEU A 11 -17.55 -23.15 -0.54
N GLN A 12 -18.08 -22.00 -0.97
CA GLN A 12 -18.15 -21.69 -2.37
C GLN A 12 -16.70 -21.58 -2.83
N GLN A 13 -16.14 -22.69 -3.31
CA GLN A 13 -15.05 -22.63 -4.28
C GLN A 13 -15.61 -21.88 -5.48
N THR A 14 -15.42 -20.57 -5.50
CA THR A 14 -15.42 -19.80 -6.74
C THR A 14 -14.27 -20.37 -7.56
N TYR A 15 -14.59 -21.31 -8.46
CA TYR A 15 -13.68 -21.63 -9.55
C TYR A 15 -13.46 -20.32 -10.29
N ALA A 16 -12.23 -19.81 -10.26
CA ALA A 16 -11.81 -18.85 -11.26
C ALA A 16 -12.15 -19.48 -12.61
N GLU A 17 -12.84 -18.73 -13.46
CA GLU A 17 -13.10 -19.13 -14.83
C GLU A 17 -11.76 -19.52 -15.47
N ASP A 18 -11.65 -20.73 -16.04
CA ASP A 18 -10.40 -21.28 -16.57
C ASP A 18 -9.71 -20.25 -17.49
N PHE A 19 -8.70 -19.54 -16.98
CA PHE A 19 -8.01 -18.53 -17.77
C PHE A 19 -7.24 -19.25 -18.87
N THR A 20 -7.73 -19.10 -20.09
CA THR A 20 -7.03 -19.53 -21.29
C THR A 20 -6.28 -18.31 -21.81
N PRO A 21 -4.94 -18.36 -21.95
CA PRO A 21 -4.16 -17.23 -22.45
C PRO A 21 -4.44 -17.04 -23.95
N VAL A 22 -5.57 -16.44 -24.25
CA VAL A 22 -5.93 -15.95 -25.58
C VAL A 22 -5.38 -14.52 -25.69
N ARG A 23 -5.02 -14.11 -26.91
CA ARG A 23 -4.46 -12.78 -27.21
C ARG A 23 -5.22 -11.64 -26.51
N GLU A 24 -6.54 -11.72 -26.47
CA GLU A 24 -7.42 -10.74 -25.83
C GLU A 24 -7.20 -10.63 -24.32
N ASN A 25 -7.10 -11.76 -23.61
CA ASN A 25 -6.86 -11.80 -22.17
C ASN A 25 -5.48 -11.26 -21.79
N VAL A 26 -4.45 -11.57 -22.59
CA VAL A 26 -3.09 -11.04 -22.35
C VAL A 26 -3.01 -9.54 -22.66
N MET A 27 -3.72 -9.06 -23.69
CA MET A 27 -3.84 -7.62 -23.97
C MET A 27 -4.58 -6.86 -22.88
N ALA A 28 -5.59 -7.48 -22.25
CA ALA A 28 -6.28 -6.91 -21.11
C ALA A 28 -5.34 -6.78 -19.89
N LEU A 29 -4.47 -7.78 -19.65
CA LEU A 29 -3.44 -7.70 -18.60
C LEU A 29 -2.44 -6.58 -18.86
N GLN A 30 -1.96 -6.43 -20.09
CA GLN A 30 -1.09 -5.30 -20.46
C GLN A 30 -1.77 -3.95 -20.22
N SER A 31 -3.03 -3.82 -20.61
CA SER A 31 -3.81 -2.59 -20.40
C SER A 31 -4.11 -2.32 -18.91
N LEU A 32 -4.21 -3.37 -18.10
CA LEU A 32 -4.28 -3.25 -16.65
C LEU A 32 -2.98 -2.71 -16.06
N GLU A 33 -1.84 -3.28 -16.47
CA GLU A 33 -0.52 -2.81 -16.02
C GLU A 33 -0.31 -1.34 -16.36
N GLU A 34 -0.65 -0.92 -17.60
CA GLU A 34 -0.57 0.48 -18.03
C GLU A 34 -1.46 1.44 -17.21
N ARG A 35 -2.60 0.96 -16.68
CA ARG A 35 -3.46 1.75 -15.79
C ARG A 35 -2.96 1.79 -14.34
N LEU A 36 -2.33 0.70 -13.86
CA LEU A 36 -1.82 0.62 -12.49
C LEU A 36 -0.53 1.43 -12.29
N LEU A 37 0.30 1.55 -13.33
CA LEU A 37 1.55 2.31 -13.25
C LEU A 37 1.38 3.76 -12.77
N PRO A 38 0.53 4.61 -13.39
CA PRO A 38 0.34 5.99 -12.90
C PRO A 38 -0.28 6.05 -11.50
N GLU A 39 -1.08 5.06 -11.10
CA GLU A 39 -1.66 4.96 -9.76
C GLU A 39 -0.59 4.64 -8.70
N LEU A 40 0.40 3.80 -9.06
CA LEU A 40 1.58 3.53 -8.22
C LEU A 40 2.47 4.77 -8.10
N GLU A 41 2.68 5.51 -9.19
CA GLU A 41 3.42 6.77 -9.15
C GLU A 41 2.72 7.80 -8.25
N ALA A 42 1.41 7.97 -8.40
CA ALA A 42 0.61 8.85 -7.55
C ALA A 42 0.64 8.42 -6.08
N PHE A 43 0.61 7.10 -5.82
CA PHE A 43 0.76 6.54 -4.48
C PHE A 43 2.12 6.92 -3.88
N ILE A 44 3.22 6.73 -4.62
CA ILE A 44 4.57 7.08 -4.18
C ILE A 44 4.65 8.56 -3.82
N VAL A 45 4.20 9.46 -4.70
CA VAL A 45 4.22 10.92 -4.46
C VAL A 45 3.50 11.28 -3.16
N LYS A 46 2.30 10.73 -2.93
CA LYS A 46 1.55 10.97 -1.69
C LYS A 46 2.30 10.47 -0.46
N LYS A 47 2.97 9.31 -0.52
CA LYS A 47 3.78 8.78 0.59
C LYS A 47 5.05 9.60 0.84
N GLU A 48 5.68 10.10 -0.21
CA GLU A 48 6.84 11.00 -0.09
C GLU A 48 6.45 12.33 0.56
N ASP A 49 5.31 12.91 0.23
CA ASP A 49 4.84 14.15 0.85
C ASP A 49 4.52 13.96 2.34
N LEU A 50 3.89 12.83 2.71
CA LEU A 50 3.70 12.45 4.11
C LEU A 50 5.05 12.30 4.84
N LEU A 51 6.04 11.67 4.20
CA LEU A 51 7.37 11.49 4.76
C LEU A 51 8.07 12.84 5.02
N LYS A 52 8.02 13.77 4.05
CA LYS A 52 8.63 15.11 4.20
C LYS A 52 8.05 15.86 5.41
N GLU A 53 6.73 15.81 5.62
CA GLU A 53 6.12 16.47 6.76
C GLU A 53 6.48 15.80 8.10
N LEU A 54 6.57 14.47 8.14
CA LEU A 54 7.09 13.75 9.30
C LEU A 54 8.53 14.15 9.65
N GLU A 55 9.41 14.20 8.66
CA GLU A 55 10.81 14.62 8.83
C GLU A 55 10.91 16.05 9.38
N LYS A 56 10.12 16.98 8.83
CA LYS A 56 10.01 18.36 9.33
C LYS A 56 9.56 18.42 10.78
N MET A 57 8.55 17.65 11.16
CA MET A 57 8.06 17.57 12.54
C MET A 57 9.12 17.01 13.49
N ILE A 58 9.82 15.95 13.10
CA ILE A 58 10.92 15.34 13.87
C ILE A 58 12.01 16.37 14.09
N ASN A 59 12.49 17.03 13.02
CA ASN A 59 13.58 18.00 13.09
C ASN A 59 13.25 19.18 14.02
N GLN A 60 12.05 19.73 13.91
CA GLN A 60 11.62 20.85 14.76
C GLN A 60 11.41 20.44 16.22
N THR A 61 10.95 19.21 16.46
CA THR A 61 10.81 18.68 17.82
C THR A 61 12.17 18.38 18.44
N ALA A 62 13.09 17.78 17.69
CA ALA A 62 14.45 17.49 18.12
C ALA A 62 15.22 18.77 18.48
N ALA A 63 15.13 19.81 17.65
CA ALA A 63 15.74 21.12 17.95
C ALA A 63 15.23 21.69 19.28
N SER A 64 13.92 21.63 19.54
CA SER A 64 13.40 22.08 20.84
C SER A 64 13.81 21.19 22.01
N LYS A 65 13.98 19.88 21.80
CA LYS A 65 14.45 18.98 22.85
C LYS A 65 15.87 19.32 23.28
N GLU A 66 16.77 19.63 22.35
CA GLU A 66 18.13 20.04 22.72
C GLU A 66 18.13 21.33 23.54
N LEU A 67 17.34 22.34 23.14
CA LEU A 67 17.20 23.57 23.92
C LEU A 67 16.64 23.32 25.34
N ILE A 68 15.66 22.42 25.46
CA ILE A 68 15.10 22.01 26.75
C ILE A 68 16.14 21.28 27.61
N ARG A 69 17.02 20.46 27.01
CA ARG A 69 18.09 19.77 27.73
C ARG A 69 19.10 20.75 28.32
N GLU A 70 19.38 21.85 27.63
CA GLU A 70 20.31 22.89 28.10
C GLU A 70 19.72 23.75 29.22
N SER A 71 18.41 24.01 29.23
CA SER A 71 17.79 24.98 30.15
C SER A 71 16.74 24.44 31.12
N SER A 72 16.41 23.14 31.11
CA SER A 72 15.21 22.53 31.70
C SER A 72 13.90 22.93 31.01
N VAL A 73 12.82 22.20 31.30
CA VAL A 73 11.48 22.47 30.74
C VAL A 73 10.96 23.82 31.24
N GLU A 74 11.03 24.08 32.54
CA GLU A 74 10.59 25.35 33.15
C GLU A 74 11.43 26.53 32.65
N GLY A 75 12.74 26.35 32.51
CA GLY A 75 13.61 27.41 31.98
C GLY A 75 13.33 27.71 30.51
N TYR A 76 13.10 26.67 29.68
CA TYR A 76 12.76 26.86 28.27
C TYR A 76 11.38 27.49 28.09
N LEU A 77 10.35 26.91 28.72
CA LEU A 77 8.97 27.38 28.60
C LEU A 77 8.66 28.59 29.49
N GLY A 78 9.60 29.08 30.28
CA GLY A 78 9.45 30.31 31.08
C GLY A 78 9.38 31.58 30.23
N THR A 79 9.72 31.51 28.93
CA THR A 79 9.63 32.67 28.03
C THR A 79 8.36 32.63 27.18
N PRO A 80 7.64 33.76 27.02
CA PRO A 80 6.45 33.83 26.15
C PRO A 80 6.74 33.42 24.70
N GLN A 81 7.95 33.68 24.20
CA GLN A 81 8.38 33.29 22.85
C GLN A 81 8.40 31.77 22.66
N ASN A 82 8.97 31.02 23.62
CA ASN A 82 9.04 29.56 23.53
C ASN A 82 7.66 28.91 23.73
N GLN A 83 6.82 29.49 24.59
CA GLN A 83 5.42 29.09 24.71
C GLN A 83 4.67 29.27 23.39
N TYR A 84 4.82 30.43 22.74
CA TYR A 84 4.24 30.69 21.43
C TYR A 84 4.69 29.64 20.40
N PHE A 85 5.99 29.35 20.29
CA PHE A 85 6.48 28.36 19.34
C PHE A 85 6.00 26.93 19.62
N LEU A 86 5.84 26.57 20.90
CA LEU A 86 5.24 25.30 21.28
C LEU A 86 3.80 25.21 20.77
N ILE A 87 2.98 26.22 21.07
CA ILE A 87 1.58 26.29 20.64
C ILE A 87 1.50 26.27 19.11
N LYS A 88 2.29 27.12 18.43
CA LYS A 88 2.36 27.19 16.97
C LYS A 88 2.68 25.83 16.35
N ARG A 89 3.63 25.07 16.91
CA ARG A 89 3.95 23.73 16.41
C ARG A 89 2.79 22.76 16.53
N PHE A 90 2.03 22.81 17.63
CA PHE A 90 0.82 21.99 17.79
C PHE A 90 -0.31 22.41 16.84
N VAL A 91 -0.55 23.71 16.69
CA VAL A 91 -1.61 24.19 15.80
C VAL A 91 -1.25 23.92 14.34
N ASP A 92 -0.08 24.36 13.90
CA ASP A 92 0.27 24.34 12.49
C ASP A 92 0.73 22.94 12.06
N ASN A 93 1.74 22.38 12.73
CA ASN A 93 2.38 21.18 12.22
C ASN A 93 1.56 19.93 12.52
N TRP A 94 1.15 19.76 13.77
CA TRP A 94 0.34 18.60 14.15
C TRP A 94 -1.03 18.66 13.49
N GLY A 95 -1.62 19.86 13.36
CA GLY A 95 -2.84 20.07 12.58
C GLY A 95 -2.66 19.71 11.09
N THR A 96 -1.63 20.24 10.42
CA THR A 96 -1.34 19.90 9.02
C THR A 96 -1.10 18.39 8.83
N PHE A 97 -0.41 17.76 9.78
CA PHE A 97 -0.15 16.32 9.73
C PHE A 97 -1.43 15.48 9.89
N GLU A 98 -2.31 15.88 10.81
CA GLU A 98 -3.63 15.26 10.96
C GLU A 98 -4.45 15.40 9.67
N ASP A 99 -4.49 16.59 9.08
CA ASP A 99 -5.18 16.83 7.81
C ASP A 99 -4.63 15.97 6.67
N LEU A 100 -3.30 15.83 6.59
CA LEU A 100 -2.64 14.97 5.61
C LEU A 100 -3.01 13.50 5.80
N LEU A 101 -2.97 12.99 7.04
CA LEU A 101 -3.37 11.60 7.33
C LEU A 101 -4.85 11.35 7.00
N ASN A 102 -5.72 12.30 7.34
CA ASN A 102 -7.17 12.16 7.09
C ASN A 102 -7.51 12.27 5.59
N SER A 103 -6.74 13.02 4.82
CA SER A 103 -6.90 13.16 3.38
C SER A 103 -6.22 12.06 2.56
N ASP A 104 -5.35 11.26 3.17
CA ASP A 104 -4.62 10.19 2.49
C ASP A 104 -5.52 8.98 2.19
N ASN A 105 -6.12 9.01 1.01
CA ASN A 105 -6.86 7.90 0.42
C ASN A 105 -6.01 7.02 -0.52
N SER A 106 -4.71 7.29 -0.67
CA SER A 106 -3.84 6.67 -1.69
C SER A 106 -3.86 5.14 -1.66
N THR A 107 -3.79 4.56 -0.46
CA THR A 107 -3.83 3.10 -0.27
C THR A 107 -5.16 2.52 -0.75
N ASN A 108 -6.27 3.19 -0.43
CA ASN A 108 -7.60 2.73 -0.82
C ASN A 108 -7.84 2.90 -2.32
N ASP A 109 -7.34 3.99 -2.92
CA ASP A 109 -7.43 4.25 -4.36
C ASP A 109 -6.70 3.13 -5.13
N LEU A 110 -5.43 2.87 -4.80
CA LEU A 110 -4.63 1.81 -5.44
C LEU A 110 -5.25 0.42 -5.26
N LEU A 111 -5.68 0.08 -4.05
CA LEU A 111 -6.33 -1.22 -3.78
C LEU A 111 -7.64 -1.37 -4.55
N THR A 112 -8.42 -0.29 -4.70
CA THR A 112 -9.65 -0.31 -5.49
C THR A 112 -9.36 -0.63 -6.94
N GLN A 113 -8.32 -0.02 -7.53
CA GLN A 113 -7.94 -0.30 -8.92
C GLN A 113 -7.54 -1.76 -9.12
N ILE A 114 -6.75 -2.33 -8.21
CA ILE A 114 -6.35 -3.74 -8.26
C ILE A 114 -7.56 -4.66 -8.10
N ARG A 115 -8.46 -4.36 -7.16
CA ARG A 115 -9.64 -5.19 -6.85
C ARG A 115 -10.68 -5.20 -7.97
N ASN A 116 -10.91 -4.05 -8.61
CA ASN A 116 -11.85 -3.95 -9.73
C ASN A 116 -11.50 -4.91 -10.87
N GLU A 117 -10.22 -5.28 -10.97
CA GLU A 117 -9.66 -6.06 -12.07
C GLU A 117 -9.15 -7.43 -11.58
N GLN A 118 -9.42 -7.79 -10.32
CA GLN A 118 -8.91 -9.01 -9.68
C GLN A 118 -9.37 -10.28 -10.38
N ASN A 119 -10.55 -10.26 -11.01
CA ASN A 119 -11.06 -11.39 -11.80
C ASN A 119 -10.36 -11.54 -13.16
N ALA A 120 -9.68 -10.50 -13.64
CA ALA A 120 -8.91 -10.54 -14.88
C ALA A 120 -7.47 -11.02 -14.67
N ILE A 121 -6.97 -11.02 -13.43
CA ILE A 121 -5.61 -11.43 -13.08
C ILE A 121 -5.58 -12.96 -12.94
N PRO A 122 -4.78 -13.68 -13.76
CA PRO A 122 -4.69 -15.13 -13.69
C PRO A 122 -4.09 -15.60 -12.36
N GLY A 123 -4.57 -16.74 -11.88
CA GLY A 123 -4.05 -17.38 -10.68
C GLY A 123 -2.80 -18.23 -10.97
N GLN A 124 -2.30 -18.86 -9.91
CA GLN A 124 -1.14 -19.75 -10.00
C GLN A 124 -1.39 -20.96 -10.92
N ALA A 125 -2.62 -21.44 -11.00
CA ALA A 125 -2.98 -22.58 -11.83
C ALA A 125 -2.76 -22.27 -13.32
N GLU A 126 -3.13 -21.06 -13.74
CA GLU A 126 -3.03 -20.64 -15.14
C GLU A 126 -1.63 -20.20 -15.52
N LEU A 127 -0.85 -19.66 -14.58
CA LEU A 127 0.60 -19.51 -14.72
C LEU A 127 1.27 -20.88 -14.97
N ASN A 128 0.97 -21.88 -14.14
CA ASN A 128 1.53 -23.22 -14.28
C ASN A 128 1.10 -23.91 -15.59
N LYS A 129 -0.13 -23.65 -16.07
CA LYS A 129 -0.61 -24.14 -17.36
C LYS A 129 0.16 -23.50 -18.51
N ALA A 130 0.31 -22.17 -18.50
CA ALA A 130 1.07 -21.44 -19.51
C ALA A 130 2.53 -21.92 -19.59
N LEU A 131 3.15 -22.21 -18.44
CA LEU A 131 4.50 -22.77 -18.39
C LEU A 131 4.59 -24.15 -19.08
N ARG A 132 3.67 -25.07 -18.79
CA ARG A 132 3.64 -26.40 -19.44
C ARG A 132 3.40 -26.30 -20.94
N ASP A 133 2.62 -25.33 -21.40
CA ASP A 133 2.39 -25.12 -22.83
C ASP A 133 3.64 -24.54 -23.52
N LEU A 134 4.42 -23.70 -22.82
CA LEU A 134 5.74 -23.25 -23.27
C LEU A 134 6.73 -24.42 -23.38
N GLU A 135 6.82 -25.27 -22.36
CA GLU A 135 7.68 -26.47 -22.31
C GLU A 135 7.38 -27.46 -23.45
N LYS A 136 6.12 -27.55 -23.89
CA LYS A 136 5.72 -28.42 -25.00
C LYS A 136 5.98 -27.82 -26.38
N SER A 137 5.94 -26.49 -26.49
CA SER A 137 6.07 -25.76 -27.75
C SER A 137 7.52 -25.40 -28.08
N SER A 138 8.37 -25.33 -27.06
CA SER A 138 9.79 -25.01 -27.17
C SER A 138 10.56 -26.13 -26.50
N ASP A 139 11.56 -26.74 -27.15
CA ASP A 139 12.46 -27.77 -26.56
C ASP A 139 13.42 -27.15 -25.50
N ILE A 140 12.87 -26.28 -24.64
CA ILE A 140 13.58 -25.42 -23.69
C ILE A 140 13.30 -25.94 -22.28
N ASP A 141 14.36 -26.23 -21.54
CA ASP A 141 14.32 -26.62 -20.14
C ASP A 141 13.85 -25.43 -19.25
N PRO A 142 12.66 -25.50 -18.63
CA PRO A 142 12.01 -24.43 -17.87
C PRO A 142 12.59 -24.22 -16.47
N GLU A 143 13.58 -25.01 -16.02
CA GLU A 143 14.15 -24.96 -14.66
C GLU A 143 14.63 -23.55 -14.25
N GLY A 144 14.97 -22.67 -15.20
CA GLY A 144 15.35 -21.27 -14.93
C GLY A 144 14.21 -20.33 -14.54
N TYR A 145 12.94 -20.72 -14.75
CA TYR A 145 11.75 -19.89 -14.51
C TYR A 145 10.85 -20.41 -13.37
N ARG A 146 11.27 -21.47 -12.67
CA ARG A 146 10.55 -21.92 -11.48
C ARG A 146 10.66 -20.86 -10.40
N VAL A 147 9.58 -20.09 -10.21
CA VAL A 147 9.38 -19.32 -8.99
C VAL A 147 9.25 -20.33 -7.86
N LEU A 148 10.28 -20.44 -7.02
CA LEU A 148 10.29 -21.29 -5.85
C LEU A 148 9.12 -20.88 -4.93
N LEU A 149 8.30 -21.89 -4.57
CA LEU A 149 7.23 -21.78 -3.56
C LEU A 149 7.78 -21.35 -2.20
#